data_AF-A0A950XEL6-F1
#
_entry.id   AF-A0A950XEL6-F1
#
_cell.length_a   1.000
_cell.length_b   1.000
_cell.length_c   1.000
_cell.angle_alpha   90.00
_cell.angle_beta   90.00
_cell.angle_gamma   90.00
#
_symmetry.space_group_name_H-M   'P 1'
#
loop_
_entity.id
_entity.type
_entity.pdbx_description
1 polymer ?
#
loop_
_entity_poly.entity_id
_entity_poly.type
_entity_poly.pdbx_seq_one_letter_code
_entity_poly.pdbx_strand_id
1 'polypeptide(L)'
;MESRTRRRVSGMLVASLLGAICAVGIAHGAAGRAEQSGVFALLGGTPRVSAKFWVSSPEVLSGTSASRSLSATLKVRQFGADGKPVLNYDVDMEHTMHMIVVRDDFATFAHVHPNFDPATGTFSQEFTREPNRRYYVYADSTPHGLPQQVFRFMLGGPGPLADSRLVFAPSDPAAEAGPYNVTLSHTTIVAAQPHDLDLTVLENGRPAQNLAPYLGAAAHVVLINTVSLAYVHLHPALRGTDDEHTSMSAGMNMAESTE
;
A
#
# COMPACT_ATOMS: atom_id res chain seq x y z
N MET A 1 17.54 -63.44 29.08
CA MET A 1 18.67 -64.12 28.43
C MET A 1 18.19 -64.47 27.03
N GLU A 2 18.52 -63.64 26.03
CA GLU A 2 18.35 -63.83 24.56
C GLU A 2 18.68 -62.45 23.93
N SER A 3 19.92 -62.13 23.52
CA SER A 3 20.72 -62.59 22.39
C SER A 3 20.23 -62.15 21.01
N ARG A 4 20.80 -61.00 20.57
CA ARG A 4 21.24 -60.61 19.20
C ARG A 4 20.20 -60.68 18.07
N THR A 5 20.12 -59.70 17.16
CA THR A 5 21.17 -59.49 16.14
C THR A 5 20.97 -58.13 15.43
N ARG A 6 21.98 -57.27 15.45
CA ARG A 6 22.08 -56.08 14.59
C ARG A 6 22.59 -56.52 13.21
N ARG A 7 21.87 -56.22 12.13
CA ARG A 7 22.41 -56.28 10.75
C ARG A 7 22.87 -54.90 10.32
N ARG A 8 24.17 -54.77 10.06
CA ARG A 8 24.76 -53.69 9.25
C ARG A 8 24.52 -54.03 7.77
N VAL A 9 24.06 -53.06 6.99
CA VAL A 9 24.06 -53.14 5.52
C VAL A 9 25.01 -52.06 5.03
N SER A 10 26.14 -52.50 4.46
CA SER A 10 27.03 -51.69 3.64
C SER A 10 26.55 -51.80 2.19
N GLY A 11 26.22 -50.68 1.57
CA GLY A 11 25.86 -50.59 0.14
C GLY A 11 26.92 -49.79 -0.62
N MET A 12 27.51 -50.43 -1.62
CA MET A 12 28.55 -49.92 -2.53
C MET A 12 28.10 -48.71 -3.36
N LEU A 13 29.03 -47.77 -3.50
CA LEU A 13 28.99 -46.68 -4.49
C LEU A 13 29.24 -47.29 -5.88
N VAL A 14 28.28 -47.16 -6.80
CA VAL A 14 28.49 -47.45 -8.22
C VAL A 14 28.52 -46.12 -8.95
N ALA A 15 29.71 -45.73 -9.41
CA ALA A 15 29.91 -44.64 -10.34
C ALA A 15 29.61 -45.13 -11.76
N SER A 16 28.66 -44.50 -12.44
CA SER A 16 28.42 -44.70 -13.87
C SER A 16 28.60 -43.37 -14.58
N LEU A 17 29.77 -43.20 -15.21
CA LEU A 17 30.00 -42.20 -16.25
C LEU A 17 29.24 -42.66 -17.50
N LEU A 18 28.28 -41.86 -17.98
CA LEU A 18 27.87 -41.87 -19.38
C LEU A 18 27.88 -40.43 -19.89
N GLY A 19 28.69 -40.18 -20.91
CA GLY A 19 28.89 -38.89 -21.53
C GLY A 19 27.78 -38.49 -22.51
N ALA A 20 27.46 -37.20 -22.46
CA ALA A 20 27.05 -36.26 -23.51
C ALA A 20 26.00 -36.68 -24.56
N ILE A 21 24.94 -35.85 -24.67
CA ILE A 21 24.70 -35.01 -25.86
C ILE A 21 23.98 -33.74 -25.37
N CYS A 22 24.59 -32.58 -25.65
CA CYS A 22 23.98 -31.27 -25.48
C CYS A 22 22.88 -31.07 -26.52
N ALA A 23 21.62 -31.05 -26.08
CA ALA A 23 20.59 -30.30 -26.78
C ALA A 23 20.40 -28.99 -26.01
N VAL A 24 21.04 -27.92 -26.48
CA VAL A 24 20.74 -26.55 -26.05
C VAL A 24 19.38 -26.21 -26.63
N GLY A 25 18.32 -26.59 -25.91
CA GLY A 25 17.02 -25.97 -26.08
C GLY A 25 17.11 -24.59 -25.44
N ILE A 26 17.35 -23.55 -26.23
CA ILE A 26 17.09 -22.18 -25.78
C ILE A 26 15.58 -22.02 -25.70
N ALA A 27 15.00 -22.48 -24.59
CA ALA A 27 13.72 -21.99 -24.16
C ALA A 27 13.93 -20.51 -23.83
N HIS A 28 13.62 -19.64 -24.80
CA HIS A 28 13.37 -18.23 -24.53
C HIS A 28 12.09 -18.15 -23.70
N GLY A 29 12.20 -18.47 -22.40
CA GLY A 29 11.22 -18.05 -21.43
C GLY A 29 11.23 -16.54 -21.45
N ALA A 30 10.17 -15.93 -21.98
CA ALA A 30 9.90 -14.52 -21.73
C ALA A 30 10.06 -14.32 -20.22
N ALA A 31 11.02 -13.49 -19.80
CA ALA A 31 11.22 -13.18 -18.40
C ALA A 31 9.90 -12.62 -17.87
N GLY A 32 9.11 -13.49 -17.23
CA GLY A 32 7.82 -13.12 -16.69
C GLY A 32 8.03 -11.97 -15.74
N ARG A 33 7.25 -10.90 -15.92
CA ARG A 33 7.19 -9.81 -14.97
C ARG A 33 6.98 -10.39 -13.57
N ALA A 34 7.86 -10.06 -12.63
CA ALA A 34 7.69 -10.46 -11.24
C ALA A 34 6.50 -9.69 -10.64
N GLU A 35 5.33 -10.30 -10.69
CA GLU A 35 4.10 -9.79 -10.07
C GLU A 35 3.98 -10.29 -8.63
N GLN A 36 3.54 -9.41 -7.73
CA GLN A 36 3.19 -9.76 -6.36
C GLN A 36 1.67 -9.67 -6.16
N SER A 37 1.13 -10.60 -5.38
CA SER A 37 -0.26 -10.49 -4.88
C SER A 37 -0.33 -9.49 -3.74
N GLY A 38 -1.40 -8.70 -3.71
CA GLY A 38 -1.68 -7.76 -2.63
C GLY A 38 -2.17 -8.46 -1.36
N VAL A 39 -1.89 -7.85 -0.22
CA VAL A 39 -2.48 -8.19 1.08
C VAL A 39 -3.61 -7.19 1.35
N PHE A 40 -4.81 -7.68 1.64
CA PHE A 40 -5.93 -6.78 1.98
C PHE A 40 -5.61 -5.98 3.25
N ALA A 41 -5.84 -4.67 3.21
CA ALA A 41 -5.35 -3.74 4.24
C ALA A 41 -6.41 -2.81 4.83
N LEU A 42 -7.64 -2.84 4.30
CA LEU A 42 -8.74 -2.05 4.86
C LEU A 42 -9.20 -2.67 6.19
N LEU A 43 -9.12 -1.89 7.26
CA LEU A 43 -9.51 -2.34 8.59
C LEU A 43 -11.02 -2.65 8.64
N GLY A 44 -11.39 -3.85 9.10
CA GLY A 44 -12.80 -4.27 9.21
C GLY A 44 -13.48 -4.64 7.88
N GLY A 45 -12.81 -4.46 6.74
CA GLY A 45 -13.33 -4.83 5.43
C GLY A 45 -13.14 -6.31 5.10
N THR A 46 -13.75 -6.75 3.98
CA THR A 46 -13.50 -8.07 3.38
C THR A 46 -13.13 -7.89 1.90
N PRO A 47 -12.06 -8.54 1.39
CA PRO A 47 -11.70 -8.45 -0.02
C PRO A 47 -12.81 -9.04 -0.89
N ARG A 48 -13.27 -8.27 -1.88
CA ARG A 48 -14.22 -8.68 -2.93
C ARG A 48 -13.57 -8.83 -4.30
N VAL A 49 -12.33 -8.38 -4.42
CA VAL A 49 -11.46 -8.52 -5.58
C VAL A 49 -10.11 -9.08 -5.12
N SER A 50 -9.22 -9.37 -6.07
CA SER A 50 -7.80 -9.58 -5.80
C SER A 50 -6.98 -8.50 -6.50
N ALA A 51 -5.75 -8.25 -6.06
CA ALA A 51 -4.91 -7.24 -6.68
C ALA A 51 -3.49 -7.76 -6.93
N LYS A 52 -2.92 -7.35 -8.07
CA LYS A 52 -1.54 -7.61 -8.46
C LYS A 52 -0.80 -6.30 -8.56
N PHE A 53 0.46 -6.32 -8.15
CA PHE A 53 1.38 -5.20 -8.28
C PHE A 53 2.66 -5.66 -8.95
N TRP A 54 3.27 -4.74 -9.70
CA TRP A 54 4.58 -4.94 -10.27
C TRP A 54 5.20 -3.58 -10.59
N VAL A 55 6.47 -3.60 -10.97
CA VAL A 55 7.18 -2.40 -11.42
C VAL A 55 7.59 -2.58 -12.88
N SER A 56 7.54 -1.50 -13.67
CA SER A 56 8.37 -1.39 -14.88
C SER A 56 9.39 -0.30 -14.60
N SER A 57 10.67 -0.64 -14.66
CA SER A 57 11.72 0.38 -14.62
C SER A 57 11.98 0.84 -16.06
N PRO A 58 12.06 2.15 -16.33
CA PRO A 58 12.96 2.62 -17.37
C PRO A 58 14.38 2.37 -16.83
N GLU A 59 14.92 1.19 -17.10
CA GLU A 59 16.36 0.90 -17.19
C GLU A 59 17.28 1.46 -16.08
N VAL A 60 17.58 0.66 -15.03
CA VAL A 60 18.95 0.34 -14.54
C VAL A 60 18.81 -0.84 -13.56
N LEU A 61 18.86 -2.07 -14.10
CA LEU A 61 19.10 -3.31 -13.34
C LEU A 61 20.49 -3.86 -13.67
N SER A 62 21.51 -2.99 -13.71
CA SER A 62 22.91 -3.40 -13.86
C SER A 62 23.80 -2.16 -13.91
N GLY A 63 24.17 -1.64 -12.74
CA GLY A 63 25.17 -0.57 -12.70
C GLY A 63 25.30 0.00 -11.30
N THR A 64 26.54 0.16 -10.87
CA THR A 64 27.01 0.93 -9.71
C THR A 64 26.66 2.42 -9.85
N SER A 65 25.40 2.75 -10.12
CA SER A 65 24.97 4.13 -10.28
C SER A 65 24.87 4.78 -8.91
N ALA A 66 25.72 5.76 -8.67
CA ALA A 66 25.69 6.68 -7.53
C ALA A 66 24.46 7.62 -7.56
N SER A 67 23.40 7.27 -8.31
CA SER A 67 22.17 8.06 -8.34
C SER A 67 21.52 8.03 -6.98
N ARG A 68 21.25 9.21 -6.41
CA ARG A 68 20.52 9.37 -5.15
C ARG A 68 19.04 9.03 -5.27
N SER A 69 18.56 8.72 -6.47
CA SER A 69 17.18 8.36 -6.74
C SER A 69 17.05 7.38 -7.91
N LEU A 70 16.02 6.54 -7.86
CA LEU A 70 15.70 5.56 -8.90
C LEU A 70 14.26 5.77 -9.36
N SER A 71 14.05 5.95 -10.66
CA SER A 71 12.71 6.04 -11.24
C SER A 71 12.09 4.66 -11.42
N ALA A 72 10.79 4.56 -11.15
CA ALA A 72 10.01 3.35 -11.28
C ALA A 72 8.58 3.70 -11.68
N THR A 73 8.03 3.00 -12.66
CA THR A 73 6.58 3.00 -12.88
C THR A 73 5.96 1.91 -12.01
N LEU A 74 5.29 2.31 -10.95
CA LEU A 74 4.46 1.45 -10.12
C LEU A 74 3.21 1.11 -10.89
N LYS A 75 2.79 -0.16 -10.83
CA LYS A 75 1.60 -0.58 -11.55
C LYS A 75 0.80 -1.56 -10.72
N VAL A 76 -0.52 -1.36 -10.76
CA VAL A 76 -1.51 -2.16 -10.03
C VAL A 76 -2.61 -2.57 -10.99
N ARG A 77 -3.13 -3.78 -10.83
CA ARG A 77 -4.36 -4.22 -11.48
C ARG A 77 -5.18 -5.06 -10.50
N GLN A 78 -6.48 -4.80 -10.46
CA GLN A 78 -7.42 -5.60 -9.67
C GLN A 78 -8.21 -6.54 -10.57
N PHE A 79 -8.64 -7.66 -9.99
CA PHE A 79 -9.34 -8.72 -10.68
C PHE A 79 -10.57 -9.14 -9.89
N GLY A 80 -11.70 -9.27 -10.58
CA GLY A 80 -12.94 -9.79 -10.00
C GLY A 80 -12.81 -11.27 -9.61
N ALA A 81 -13.84 -11.80 -8.96
CA ALA A 81 -13.90 -13.22 -8.58
C ALA A 81 -13.86 -14.18 -9.79
N ASP A 82 -14.24 -13.70 -10.99
CA ASP A 82 -14.16 -14.44 -12.25
C ASP A 82 -12.75 -14.42 -12.88
N GLY A 83 -11.78 -13.79 -12.21
CA GLY A 83 -10.39 -13.68 -12.66
C GLY A 83 -10.18 -12.63 -13.76
N LYS A 84 -11.21 -11.88 -14.16
CA LYS A 84 -11.07 -10.83 -15.18
C LYS A 84 -10.61 -9.51 -14.55
N PRO A 85 -9.87 -8.67 -15.29
CA PRO A 85 -9.52 -7.33 -14.83
C PRO A 85 -10.77 -6.51 -14.50
N VAL A 86 -10.73 -5.79 -13.38
CA VAL A 86 -11.72 -4.77 -13.06
C VAL A 86 -11.45 -3.55 -13.94
N LEU A 87 -12.47 -3.15 -14.71
CA LEU A 87 -12.35 -2.05 -15.68
C LEU A 87 -13.13 -0.78 -15.28
N ASN A 88 -14.05 -0.89 -14.31
CA ASN A 88 -14.91 0.21 -13.89
C ASN A 88 -14.73 0.46 -12.39
N TYR A 89 -14.46 1.70 -12.04
CA TYR A 89 -14.28 2.18 -10.67
C TYR A 89 -15.13 3.43 -10.48
N ASP A 90 -15.68 3.58 -9.29
CA ASP A 90 -16.30 4.82 -8.87
C ASP A 90 -15.21 5.88 -8.62
N VAL A 91 -15.54 7.14 -8.92
CA VAL A 91 -14.66 8.27 -8.64
C VAL A 91 -14.87 8.68 -7.19
N ASP A 92 -13.79 8.69 -6.42
CA ASP A 92 -13.74 9.19 -5.05
C ASP A 92 -12.72 10.33 -5.00
N MET A 93 -13.14 11.50 -4.50
CA MET A 93 -12.30 12.71 -4.47
C MET A 93 -11.54 12.97 -5.78
N GLU A 94 -12.32 13.04 -6.86
CA GLU A 94 -11.89 13.31 -8.24
C GLU A 94 -11.04 12.21 -8.93
N HIS A 95 -10.69 11.13 -8.24
CA HIS A 95 -9.86 10.05 -8.77
C HIS A 95 -10.44 8.64 -8.56
N THR A 96 -10.11 7.72 -9.45
CA THR A 96 -10.56 6.31 -9.34
C THR A 96 -9.69 5.46 -8.41
N MET A 97 -8.49 5.96 -8.07
CA MET A 97 -7.58 5.30 -7.13
C MET A 97 -6.72 6.34 -6.43
N HIS A 98 -6.64 6.22 -5.11
CA HIS A 98 -5.60 6.85 -4.31
C HIS A 98 -4.50 5.82 -4.04
N MET A 99 -3.26 6.17 -4.40
CA MET A 99 -2.11 5.35 -4.10
C MET A 99 -1.27 6.03 -3.03
N ILE A 100 -1.10 5.35 -1.90
CA ILE A 100 -0.24 5.83 -0.82
C ILE A 100 1.05 5.04 -0.83
N VAL A 101 2.18 5.73 -0.92
CA VAL A 101 3.51 5.14 -0.86
C VAL A 101 4.22 5.64 0.39
N VAL A 102 4.57 4.73 1.29
CA VAL A 102 5.22 5.04 2.56
C VAL A 102 6.51 4.26 2.68
N ARG A 103 7.62 4.91 3.03
CA ARG A 103 8.88 4.20 3.27
C ARG A 103 8.70 3.24 4.46
N ASP A 104 9.41 2.14 4.47
CA ASP A 104 9.30 1.14 5.54
C ASP A 104 9.67 1.65 6.93
N ASP A 105 10.35 2.80 7.00
CA ASP A 105 10.62 3.56 8.22
C ASP A 105 9.75 4.83 8.42
N PHE A 106 8.67 4.98 7.65
CA PHE A 106 7.68 6.07 7.71
C PHE A 106 8.22 7.49 7.50
N ALA A 107 9.50 7.66 7.17
CA ALA A 107 10.09 8.98 6.94
C ALA A 107 9.83 9.54 5.51
N THR A 108 9.14 8.78 4.66
CA THR A 108 8.62 9.28 3.38
C THR A 108 7.16 8.91 3.26
N PHE A 109 6.35 9.86 2.82
CA PHE A 109 4.95 9.70 2.50
C PHE A 109 4.67 10.35 1.14
N ALA A 110 3.96 9.64 0.27
CA ALA A 110 3.44 10.17 -0.98
C ALA A 110 2.00 9.73 -1.15
N HIS A 111 1.13 10.70 -1.46
CA HIS A 111 -0.26 10.48 -1.86
C HIS A 111 -0.38 10.86 -3.33
N VAL A 112 -0.57 9.87 -4.19
CA VAL A 112 -0.54 10.04 -5.64
C VAL A 112 -1.73 9.35 -6.31
N HIS A 113 -2.06 9.78 -7.52
CA HIS A 113 -3.24 9.32 -8.26
C HIS A 113 -2.78 8.67 -9.57
N PRO A 114 -2.67 7.33 -9.61
CA PRO A 114 -2.20 6.63 -10.80
C PRO A 114 -3.13 6.85 -11.99
N ASN A 115 -2.56 6.94 -13.18
CA ASN A 115 -3.32 6.95 -14.43
C ASN A 115 -3.95 5.57 -14.68
N PHE A 116 -5.24 5.55 -15.03
CA PHE A 116 -5.99 4.33 -15.32
C PHE A 116 -6.04 4.05 -16.83
N ASP A 117 -5.69 2.83 -17.23
CA ASP A 117 -5.87 2.32 -18.58
C ASP A 117 -7.13 1.44 -18.65
N PRO A 118 -8.24 1.92 -19.24
CA PRO A 118 -9.50 1.18 -19.29
C PRO A 118 -9.46 -0.03 -20.23
N ALA A 119 -8.50 -0.11 -21.15
CA ALA A 119 -8.36 -1.27 -22.03
C ALA A 119 -7.76 -2.47 -21.30
N THR A 120 -6.92 -2.22 -20.29
CA THR A 120 -6.22 -3.28 -19.55
C THR A 120 -6.60 -3.40 -18.09
N GLY A 121 -7.29 -2.40 -17.52
CA GLY A 121 -7.58 -2.29 -16.09
C GLY A 121 -6.36 -1.91 -15.24
N THR A 122 -5.30 -1.39 -15.85
CA THR A 122 -4.02 -1.14 -15.18
C THR A 122 -3.93 0.30 -14.70
N PHE A 123 -3.60 0.48 -13.43
CA PHE A 123 -3.16 1.74 -12.85
C PHE A 123 -1.64 1.87 -13.01
N SER A 124 -1.15 3.03 -13.45
CA SER A 124 0.28 3.32 -13.58
C SER A 124 0.66 4.65 -12.92
N GLN A 125 1.69 4.63 -12.09
CA GLN A 125 2.21 5.80 -11.38
C GLN A 125 3.72 5.86 -11.50
N GLU A 126 4.25 6.98 -12.00
CA GLU A 126 5.68 7.27 -11.89
C GLU A 126 6.05 7.60 -10.46
N PHE A 127 7.10 6.98 -9.94
CA PHE A 127 7.56 7.17 -8.58
C PHE A 127 9.09 7.20 -8.54
N THR A 128 9.63 8.19 -7.85
CA THR A 128 11.06 8.33 -7.59
C THR A 128 11.37 7.81 -6.20
N ARG A 129 12.10 6.70 -6.11
CA ARG A 129 12.47 6.09 -4.83
C ARG A 129 13.92 6.36 -4.47
N GLU A 130 14.20 6.44 -3.17
CA GLU A 130 15.57 6.36 -2.67
C GLU A 130 16.18 4.96 -2.91
N PRO A 131 17.48 4.89 -3.27
CA PRO A 131 18.21 3.63 -3.38
C PRO A 131 18.23 2.85 -2.07
N ASN A 132 18.24 1.52 -2.16
CA ASN A 132 18.33 0.61 -1.00
C ASN A 132 17.20 0.80 0.04
N ARG A 133 16.11 1.49 -0.32
CA ARG A 133 14.93 1.65 0.52
C ARG A 133 13.77 0.82 0.03
N ARG A 134 12.86 0.51 0.95
CA ARG A 134 11.69 -0.32 0.71
C ARG A 134 10.46 0.50 1.09
N TYR A 135 9.34 0.24 0.43
CA TYR A 135 8.13 1.03 0.62
C TYR A 135 6.92 0.13 0.71
N TYR A 136 6.00 0.47 1.59
CA TYR A 136 4.63 -0.01 1.54
C TYR A 136 3.87 0.81 0.50
N VAL A 137 3.15 0.12 -0.38
CA VAL A 137 2.29 0.75 -1.38
C VAL A 137 0.87 0.30 -1.09
N TYR A 138 -0.03 1.24 -0.84
CA TYR A 138 -1.47 1.00 -0.68
C TYR A 138 -2.17 1.45 -1.94
N ALA A 139 -3.01 0.59 -2.52
CA ALA A 139 -3.92 0.91 -3.60
C ALA A 139 -5.33 0.94 -3.02
N ASP A 140 -5.87 2.14 -2.89
CA ASP A 140 -7.21 2.44 -2.36
C ASP A 140 -8.12 2.84 -3.51
N SER A 141 -9.23 2.12 -3.68
CA SER A 141 -10.12 2.24 -4.84
C SER A 141 -11.48 1.64 -4.53
N THR A 142 -12.49 2.08 -5.25
CA THR A 142 -13.86 1.54 -5.17
C THR A 142 -14.27 0.98 -6.52
N PRO A 143 -14.07 -0.32 -6.79
CA PRO A 143 -14.63 -0.96 -7.98
C PRO A 143 -16.15 -0.75 -8.02
N HIS A 144 -16.69 -0.43 -9.20
CA HIS A 144 -18.10 -0.09 -9.32
C HIS A 144 -19.01 -1.20 -8.77
N GLY A 145 -19.92 -0.84 -7.88
CA GLY A 145 -20.87 -1.78 -7.25
C GLY A 145 -20.28 -2.63 -6.13
N LEU A 146 -19.03 -2.36 -5.70
CA LEU A 146 -18.40 -2.99 -4.53
C LEU A 146 -18.05 -1.92 -3.47
N PRO A 147 -17.96 -2.29 -2.18
CA PRO A 147 -17.42 -1.39 -1.17
C PRO A 147 -15.93 -1.11 -1.44
N GLN A 148 -15.38 -0.06 -0.82
CA GLN A 148 -13.97 0.30 -0.89
C GLN A 148 -13.05 -0.92 -0.71
N GLN A 149 -12.02 -1.01 -1.55
CA GLN A 149 -11.05 -2.10 -1.58
C GLN A 149 -9.64 -1.52 -1.44
N VAL A 150 -8.94 -1.87 -0.36
CA VAL A 150 -7.56 -1.45 -0.12
C VAL A 150 -6.61 -2.63 -0.11
N PHE A 151 -5.61 -2.61 -0.99
CA PHE A 151 -4.55 -3.62 -1.05
C PHE A 151 -3.19 -3.00 -0.78
N ARG A 152 -2.41 -3.66 0.08
CA ARG A 152 -1.02 -3.33 0.39
C ARG A 152 -0.06 -4.24 -0.36
N PHE A 153 1.02 -3.63 -0.83
CA PHE A 153 2.14 -4.25 -1.53
C PHE A 153 3.46 -3.77 -0.93
N MET A 154 4.56 -4.38 -1.38
CA MET A 154 5.91 -3.98 -1.03
C MET A 154 6.72 -3.63 -2.28
N LEU A 155 7.16 -2.39 -2.39
CA LEU A 155 8.19 -2.00 -3.34
C LEU A 155 9.56 -2.33 -2.73
N GLY A 156 10.13 -3.46 -3.15
CA GLY A 156 11.40 -3.96 -2.61
C GLY A 156 12.63 -3.17 -3.09
N GLY A 157 13.66 -3.10 -2.26
CA GLY A 157 15.00 -2.61 -2.53
C GLY A 157 16.03 -3.48 -1.80
N PRO A 158 17.31 -3.50 -2.20
CA PRO A 158 18.30 -4.44 -1.66
C PRO A 158 18.77 -4.10 -0.23
N GLY A 159 18.28 -3.03 0.38
CA GLY A 159 18.61 -2.68 1.77
C GLY A 159 17.85 -3.55 2.79
N PRO A 160 18.31 -3.55 4.05
CA PRO A 160 17.67 -4.31 5.11
C PRO A 160 16.23 -3.83 5.37
N LEU A 161 15.43 -4.71 5.99
CA LEU A 161 14.19 -4.28 6.63
C LEU A 161 14.49 -3.18 7.64
N ALA A 162 13.82 -2.03 7.54
CA ALA A 162 13.66 -1.18 8.72
C ALA A 162 13.12 -2.07 9.86
N ASP A 163 13.71 -1.95 11.05
CA ASP A 163 13.29 -2.78 12.18
C ASP A 163 11.78 -2.59 12.39
N SER A 164 11.03 -3.69 12.40
CA SER A 164 9.60 -3.72 12.67
C SER A 164 9.17 -3.03 13.97
N ARG A 165 10.11 -2.70 14.86
CA ARG A 165 9.90 -1.93 16.09
C ARG A 165 10.43 -0.50 16.00
N LEU A 166 10.09 0.23 14.95
CA LEU A 166 10.22 1.68 15.00
C LEU A 166 9.23 2.22 16.03
N VAL A 167 9.72 2.39 17.26
CA VAL A 167 9.05 3.18 18.28
C VAL A 167 9.32 4.63 17.92
N PHE A 168 8.39 5.24 17.19
CA PHE A 168 8.43 6.68 16.99
C PHE A 168 8.08 7.36 18.31
N ALA A 169 8.86 8.37 18.68
CA ALA A 169 8.31 9.38 19.58
C ALA A 169 7.08 9.99 18.88
N PRO A 170 5.95 10.21 19.58
CA PRO A 170 4.84 10.94 19.01
C PRO A 170 5.35 12.25 18.39
N SER A 171 4.95 12.52 17.15
CA SER A 171 5.20 13.83 16.55
C SER A 171 4.38 14.89 17.28
N ASP A 172 4.84 16.14 17.22
CA ASP A 172 4.03 17.26 17.69
C ASP A 172 2.68 17.27 16.95
N PRO A 173 1.57 17.62 17.63
CA PRO A 173 0.26 17.76 17.00
C PRO A 173 0.20 18.96 16.04
N ALA A 174 1.28 19.75 15.98
CA ALA A 174 1.39 20.96 15.20
C ALA A 174 2.46 20.82 14.10
N ALA A 175 2.19 21.38 12.94
CA ALA A 175 3.14 21.51 11.85
C ALA A 175 3.05 22.90 11.22
N GLU A 176 4.16 23.38 10.66
CA GLU A 176 4.21 24.64 9.92
C GLU A 176 4.40 24.36 8.42
N ALA A 177 3.67 25.13 7.60
CA ALA A 177 3.79 25.09 6.14
C ALA A 177 3.74 26.53 5.62
N GLY A 178 4.90 27.15 5.42
CA GLY A 178 4.97 28.56 5.04
C GLY A 178 4.34 29.46 6.13
N PRO A 179 3.35 30.31 5.81
CA PRO A 179 2.69 31.17 6.81
C PRO A 179 1.63 30.44 7.64
N TYR A 180 1.37 29.16 7.36
CA TYR A 180 0.32 28.38 7.99
C TYR A 180 0.85 27.56 9.16
N ASN A 181 0.10 27.58 10.27
CA ASN A 181 0.23 26.65 11.37
C ASN A 181 -0.98 25.70 11.35
N VAL A 182 -0.70 24.40 11.29
CA VAL A 182 -1.71 23.34 11.24
C VAL A 182 -1.64 22.57 12.54
N THR A 183 -2.78 22.42 13.23
CA THR A 183 -2.87 21.68 14.51
C THR A 183 -3.96 20.63 14.46
N LEU A 184 -3.67 19.47 15.03
CA LEU A 184 -4.64 18.41 15.32
C LEU A 184 -5.15 18.55 16.75
N SER A 185 -6.46 18.35 16.96
CA SER A 185 -7.07 18.40 18.30
C SER A 185 -6.51 17.37 19.29
N HIS A 186 -6.10 16.21 18.78
CA HIS A 186 -5.42 15.17 19.55
C HIS A 186 -4.59 14.27 18.63
N THR A 187 -3.63 13.57 19.23
CA THR A 187 -2.76 12.59 18.55
C THR A 187 -2.93 11.18 19.11
N THR A 188 -3.85 11.01 20.07
CA THR A 188 -4.12 9.72 20.73
C THR A 188 -5.55 9.31 20.43
N ILE A 189 -5.68 8.19 19.73
CA ILE A 189 -6.98 7.59 19.39
C ILE A 189 -7.15 6.36 20.28
N VAL A 190 -8.18 6.36 21.13
CA VAL A 190 -8.51 5.22 22.00
C VAL A 190 -9.31 4.20 21.20
N ALA A 191 -8.88 2.95 21.20
CA ALA A 191 -9.56 1.87 20.48
C ALA A 191 -11.02 1.71 20.94
N ALA A 192 -11.88 1.31 19.99
CA ALA A 192 -13.30 1.02 20.21
C ALA A 192 -14.14 2.19 20.74
N GLN A 193 -13.67 3.43 20.58
CA GLN A 193 -14.44 4.64 20.83
C GLN A 193 -14.51 5.49 19.57
N PRO A 194 -15.65 6.12 19.25
CA PRO A 194 -15.70 7.13 18.22
C PRO A 194 -14.90 8.36 18.67
N HIS A 195 -14.12 8.94 17.76
CA HIS A 195 -13.36 10.15 18.00
C HIS A 195 -13.55 11.12 16.83
N ASP A 196 -13.84 12.36 17.15
CA ASP A 196 -13.74 13.46 16.19
C ASP A 196 -12.29 13.96 16.17
N LEU A 197 -11.70 14.08 14.98
CA LEU A 197 -10.38 14.66 14.79
C LEU A 197 -10.54 16.01 14.08
N ASP A 198 -10.29 17.09 14.82
CA ASP A 198 -10.35 18.43 14.26
C ASP A 198 -8.97 18.85 13.77
N LEU A 199 -8.93 19.41 12.57
CA LEU A 199 -7.75 20.04 11.99
C LEU A 199 -7.99 21.55 11.93
N THR A 200 -7.12 22.33 12.59
CA THR A 200 -7.18 23.79 12.58
C THR A 200 -6.01 24.35 11.77
N VAL A 201 -6.32 25.19 10.77
CA VAL A 201 -5.32 25.89 9.97
C VAL A 201 -5.38 27.38 10.28
N LEU A 202 -4.29 27.92 10.81
CA LEU A 202 -4.13 29.35 11.07
C LEU A 202 -3.11 29.94 10.10
N GLU A 203 -3.42 31.09 9.51
CA GLU A 203 -2.47 31.94 8.79
C GLU A 203 -2.13 33.12 9.69
N ASN A 204 -0.85 33.28 10.08
CA ASN A 204 -0.41 34.36 10.98
C ASN A 204 -1.25 34.50 12.27
N GLY A 205 -1.65 33.37 12.86
CA GLY A 205 -2.41 33.32 14.12
C GLY A 205 -3.92 33.57 13.99
N ARG A 206 -4.47 33.67 12.77
CA ARG A 206 -5.91 33.81 12.51
C ARG A 206 -6.41 32.66 11.63
N PRO A 207 -7.69 32.24 11.72
CA PRO A 207 -8.23 31.20 10.85
C PRO A 207 -7.99 31.53 9.37
N ALA A 208 -7.35 30.61 8.65
CA ALA A 208 -7.05 30.80 7.23
C ALA A 208 -8.36 30.98 6.43
N GLN A 209 -8.40 31.98 5.55
CA GLN A 209 -9.59 32.31 4.73
C GLN A 209 -9.36 32.02 3.23
N ASN A 210 -8.15 31.63 2.86
CA ASN A 210 -7.68 31.44 1.49
C ASN A 210 -7.43 29.95 1.17
N LEU A 211 -8.11 29.06 1.89
CA LEU A 211 -8.10 27.63 1.61
C LEU A 211 -9.14 27.30 0.53
N ALA A 212 -8.83 26.30 -0.29
CA ALA A 212 -9.74 25.72 -1.26
C ALA A 212 -9.71 24.20 -1.12
N PRO A 213 -10.76 23.48 -1.58
CA PRO A 213 -10.72 22.03 -1.63
C PRO A 213 -9.48 21.53 -2.35
N TYR A 214 -8.81 20.55 -1.77
CA TYR A 214 -7.74 19.81 -2.42
C TYR A 214 -8.34 18.49 -2.88
N LEU A 215 -8.41 18.29 -4.20
CA LEU A 215 -8.98 17.08 -4.82
C LEU A 215 -10.43 16.83 -4.40
N GLY A 216 -11.25 17.88 -4.37
CA GLY A 216 -12.66 17.77 -4.00
C GLY A 216 -12.96 17.62 -2.50
N ALA A 217 -11.94 17.48 -1.64
CA ALA A 217 -12.11 17.40 -0.19
C ALA A 217 -11.54 18.64 0.54
N ALA A 218 -12.04 18.91 1.75
CA ALA A 218 -11.45 19.94 2.62
C ALA A 218 -10.07 19.52 3.15
N ALA A 219 -9.86 18.22 3.36
CA ALA A 219 -8.58 17.62 3.71
C ALA A 219 -8.54 16.12 3.34
N HIS A 220 -7.35 15.55 3.32
CA HIS A 220 -7.14 14.11 3.23
C HIS A 220 -6.32 13.65 4.43
N VAL A 221 -6.82 12.65 5.15
CA VAL A 221 -6.15 12.08 6.32
C VAL A 221 -5.91 10.60 6.08
N VAL A 222 -4.66 10.19 6.14
CA VAL A 222 -4.25 8.78 6.06
C VAL A 222 -3.70 8.36 7.42
N LEU A 223 -4.31 7.33 8.02
CA LEU A 223 -3.82 6.71 9.24
C LEU A 223 -3.28 5.32 8.92
N ILE A 224 -2.03 5.07 9.31
CA ILE A 224 -1.37 3.78 9.14
C ILE A 224 -0.87 3.29 10.48
N ASN A 225 -1.29 2.09 10.88
CA ASN A 225 -0.75 1.46 12.06
C ASN A 225 0.67 0.95 11.76
N THR A 226 1.67 1.39 12.52
CA THR A 226 3.09 1.11 12.21
C THR A 226 3.50 -0.36 12.36
N VAL A 227 2.69 -1.16 13.06
CA VAL A 227 2.98 -2.59 13.33
C VAL A 227 2.17 -3.49 12.40
N SER A 228 0.83 -3.37 12.44
CA SER A 228 -0.07 -4.19 11.62
C SER A 228 -0.14 -3.73 10.16
N LEU A 229 0.30 -2.49 9.89
CA LEU A 229 0.20 -1.84 8.58
C LEU A 229 -1.25 -1.81 8.07
N ALA A 230 -2.20 -1.74 9.01
CA ALA A 230 -3.60 -1.45 8.74
C ALA A 230 -3.75 0.00 8.30
N TYR A 231 -4.68 0.23 7.38
CA TYR A 231 -4.85 1.50 6.67
C TYR A 231 -6.27 2.03 6.85
N VAL A 232 -6.37 3.34 7.07
CA VAL A 232 -7.61 4.12 7.01
C VAL A 232 -7.34 5.40 6.23
N HIS A 233 -8.28 5.78 5.38
CA HIS A 233 -8.30 7.03 4.63
C HIS A 233 -9.60 7.75 4.93
N LEU A 234 -9.50 9.01 5.36
CA LEU A 234 -10.64 9.86 5.73
C LEU A 234 -10.57 11.15 4.93
N HIS A 235 -11.74 11.69 4.61
CA HIS A 235 -11.91 13.01 4.01
C HIS A 235 -12.74 13.87 4.97
N PRO A 236 -12.11 14.68 5.83
CA PRO A 236 -12.83 15.57 6.73
C PRO A 236 -13.71 16.56 5.97
N ALA A 237 -14.90 16.81 6.49
CA ALA A 237 -15.76 17.91 6.05
C ALA A 237 -15.41 19.21 6.80
N LEU A 238 -15.77 20.36 6.23
CA LEU A 238 -15.67 21.64 6.96
C LEU A 238 -16.75 21.68 8.05
N ARG A 239 -16.39 22.16 9.24
CA ARG A 239 -17.38 22.34 10.30
C ARG A 239 -18.41 23.39 9.91
N GLY A 240 -19.69 23.02 9.98
CA GLY A 240 -20.83 23.92 9.75
C GLY A 240 -21.23 24.09 8.28
N THR A 241 -20.64 23.31 7.36
CA THR A 241 -21.20 23.10 6.02
C THR A 241 -21.91 21.75 6.01
N ASP A 242 -23.20 21.75 5.66
CA ASP A 242 -23.94 20.52 5.37
C ASP A 242 -23.49 20.01 3.99
N ASP A 243 -22.24 19.51 3.91
CA ASP A 243 -21.76 18.84 2.72
C ASP A 243 -22.38 17.45 2.67
N GLU A 244 -23.57 17.37 2.08
CA GLU A 244 -24.39 16.16 1.90
C GLU A 244 -23.72 15.08 1.01
N HIS A 245 -22.48 15.32 0.57
CA HIS A 245 -21.74 14.44 -0.34
C HIS A 245 -20.66 13.57 0.33
N THR A 246 -20.46 13.67 1.65
CA THR A 246 -19.40 12.93 2.38
C THR A 246 -19.90 12.07 3.53
N SER A 247 -21.20 11.79 3.65
CA SER A 247 -21.69 10.80 4.62
C SER A 247 -21.50 9.35 4.14
N MET A 248 -20.27 8.96 3.79
CA MET A 248 -19.84 7.61 4.10
C MET A 248 -19.47 7.62 5.58
N SER A 249 -20.50 7.69 6.44
CA SER A 249 -20.31 7.32 7.83
C SER A 249 -19.62 5.95 7.82
N ALA A 250 -18.48 5.82 8.49
CA ALA A 250 -18.08 4.56 9.07
C ALA A 250 -19.12 4.20 10.15
N GLY A 251 -20.35 3.94 9.72
CA GLY A 251 -21.44 3.40 10.51
C GLY A 251 -21.13 1.93 10.71
N MET A 252 -20.18 1.65 11.60
CA MET A 252 -20.06 0.34 12.21
C MET A 252 -21.34 0.12 13.02
N ASN A 253 -22.38 -0.43 12.38
CA ASN A 253 -23.52 -0.99 13.09
C ASN A 253 -23.00 -2.20 13.88
N MET A 254 -22.57 -1.95 15.11
CA MET A 254 -22.43 -2.98 16.12
C MET A 254 -23.85 -3.41 16.46
N ALA A 255 -24.35 -4.41 15.74
CA ALA A 255 -25.60 -5.07 16.09
C ALA A 255 -25.45 -5.65 17.49
N GLU A 256 -26.21 -5.08 18.41
CA GLU A 256 -26.50 -5.60 19.73
C GLU A 256 -27.11 -7.00 19.55
N SER A 257 -26.39 -8.04 19.97
CA SER A 257 -26.93 -9.39 20.11
C SER A 257 -27.11 -9.65 21.61
N THR A 258 -28.28 -9.28 22.10
CA THR A 258 -28.86 -9.87 23.30
C THR A 258 -29.60 -11.14 22.92
N GLU A 259 -29.08 -12.28 23.35
CA GLU A 259 -29.86 -13.37 23.99
C GLU A 259 -29.00 -14.01 25.09
#